data_AF-A0A9D5ET70-F1
#
_entry.id   AF-A0A9D5ET70-F1
#
_cell.length_a   1.000
_cell.length_b   1.000
_cell.length_c   1.000
_cell.angle_alpha   90.00
_cell.angle_beta   90.00
_cell.angle_gamma   90.00
#
_symmetry.space_group_name_H-M   'P 1'
#
loop_
_entity.id
_entity.type
_entity.pdbx_description
1 polymer ?
#
loop_
_entity_poly.entity_id
_entity_poly.type
_entity_poly.pdbx_seq_one_letter_code
_entity_poly.pdbx_strand_id
1 'polypeptide(L)'
;MKRPARYQFSSVDEIREWLHDQSRNDSTFEGVVVRDRNGLRWKVKTRTYESLHFYWACKNPTAFLNRLVPFLLSESPAALLARHPELAEKYEVFRLKLDEARRTLFEVWAKTKDIDDQKVFAKTVTAATPFNALLFQLRKLPPAEQTERNLQRMWRKAEGLVAKFLKLG
;
A
#
# COMPACT_ATOMS: atom_id res chain seq x y z
N MET A 1 30.97 24.56 -2.13
CA MET A 1 29.65 23.91 -2.09
C MET A 1 28.65 24.81 -2.80
N LYS A 2 28.10 24.41 -3.97
CA LYS A 2 27.19 25.26 -4.75
C LYS A 2 25.81 25.24 -4.08
N ARG A 3 25.23 26.41 -3.82
CA ARG A 3 23.86 26.47 -3.26
C ARG A 3 22.85 26.00 -4.30
N PRO A 4 21.76 25.31 -3.89
CA PRO A 4 20.69 24.94 -4.82
C PRO A 4 20.11 26.18 -5.51
N ALA A 5 19.81 26.06 -6.80
CA ALA A 5 19.09 27.09 -7.53
C ALA A 5 17.71 27.34 -6.90
N ARG A 6 17.27 28.60 -6.93
CA ARG A 6 15.96 29.01 -6.42
C ARG A 6 15.15 29.56 -7.59
N TYR A 7 13.90 29.13 -7.64
CA TYR A 7 12.93 29.55 -8.63
C TYR A 7 11.70 30.08 -7.89
N GLN A 8 11.03 31.06 -8.48
CA GLN A 8 9.75 31.56 -8.00
C GLN A 8 8.68 31.11 -8.98
N PHE A 9 7.57 30.66 -8.45
CA PHE A 9 6.42 30.22 -9.21
C PHE A 9 5.18 30.88 -8.63
N SER A 10 4.24 31.24 -9.49
CA SER A 10 2.99 31.90 -9.14
C SER A 10 1.85 30.91 -8.97
N SER A 11 1.98 29.69 -9.52
CA SER A 11 0.95 28.66 -9.46
C SER A 11 1.52 27.23 -9.44
N VAL A 12 0.68 26.26 -9.10
CA VAL A 12 1.02 24.83 -9.17
C VAL A 12 1.20 24.38 -10.62
N ASP A 13 0.47 24.95 -11.56
CA ASP A 13 0.56 24.57 -12.97
C ASP A 13 1.87 25.04 -13.59
N GLU A 14 2.38 26.21 -13.21
CA GLU A 14 3.71 26.68 -13.61
C GLU A 14 4.82 25.74 -13.09
N ILE A 15 4.67 25.23 -11.86
CA ILE A 15 5.59 24.22 -11.32
C ILE A 15 5.54 22.93 -12.16
N ARG A 16 4.34 22.50 -12.58
CA ARG A 16 4.18 21.27 -13.38
C ARG A 16 4.80 21.40 -14.76
N GLU A 17 4.54 22.50 -15.46
CA GLU A 17 5.11 22.78 -16.78
C GLU A 17 6.63 22.88 -16.70
N TRP A 18 7.14 23.62 -15.72
CA TRP A 18 8.59 23.74 -15.52
C TRP A 18 9.23 22.38 -15.22
N LEU A 19 8.64 21.57 -14.34
CA LEU A 19 9.13 20.22 -14.05
C LEU A 19 9.10 19.31 -15.27
N HIS A 20 8.07 19.42 -16.11
CA HIS A 20 7.99 18.68 -17.36
C HIS A 20 9.14 19.07 -18.29
N ASP A 21 9.40 20.36 -18.47
CA ASP A 21 10.49 20.83 -19.32
C ASP A 21 11.88 20.47 -18.78
N GLN A 22 12.10 20.58 -17.46
CA GLN A 22 13.34 20.10 -16.84
C GLN A 22 13.53 18.61 -17.08
N SER A 23 12.48 17.80 -16.93
CA SER A 23 12.57 16.35 -17.11
C SER A 23 12.85 15.92 -18.55
N ARG A 24 12.52 16.77 -19.54
CA ARG A 24 12.87 16.56 -20.96
C ARG A 24 14.35 16.86 -21.24
N ASN A 25 14.90 17.86 -20.57
CA ASN A 25 16.29 18.30 -20.75
C ASN A 25 17.28 17.49 -19.89
N ASP A 26 16.84 17.03 -18.72
CA ASP A 26 17.59 16.19 -17.79
C ASP A 26 16.68 15.11 -17.19
N SER A 27 16.83 13.88 -17.67
CA SER A 27 16.06 12.73 -17.20
C SER A 27 16.41 12.30 -15.77
N THR A 28 17.52 12.79 -15.22
CA THR A 28 17.96 12.54 -13.85
C THR A 28 17.44 13.58 -12.86
N PHE A 29 16.82 14.65 -13.35
CA PHE A 29 16.28 15.71 -12.51
C PHE A 29 15.14 15.18 -11.63
N GLU A 30 15.41 15.07 -10.32
CA GLU A 30 14.50 14.47 -9.35
C GLU A 30 13.25 15.34 -9.09
N GLY A 31 13.40 16.67 -9.13
CA GLY A 31 12.31 17.61 -8.90
C GLY A 31 12.71 18.76 -7.97
N VAL A 32 11.71 19.38 -7.34
CA VAL A 32 11.89 20.60 -6.53
C VAL A 32 11.34 20.46 -5.12
N VAL A 33 11.83 21.35 -4.27
CA VAL A 33 11.31 21.60 -2.95
C VAL A 33 10.61 22.95 -2.98
N VAL A 34 9.29 22.94 -2.85
CA VAL A 34 8.47 24.14 -2.79
C VAL A 34 8.31 24.56 -1.34
N ARG A 35 8.40 25.86 -1.09
CA ARG A 35 8.09 26.44 0.21
C ARG A 35 7.00 27.49 0.01
N ASP A 36 5.90 27.35 0.74
CA ASP A 36 4.81 28.33 0.66
C ASP A 36 5.09 29.56 1.54
N ARG A 37 4.17 30.53 1.51
CA ARG A 37 4.23 31.77 2.33
C ARG A 37 4.19 31.52 3.84
N ASN A 38 3.64 30.39 4.27
CA ASN A 38 3.58 29.97 5.68
C ASN A 38 4.82 29.18 6.10
N GLY A 39 5.76 28.95 5.18
CA GLY A 39 6.97 28.20 5.42
C GLY A 39 6.82 26.68 5.33
N LEU A 40 5.65 26.16 4.95
CA LEU A 40 5.41 24.74 4.74
C LEU A 40 6.17 24.25 3.51
N ARG A 41 6.73 23.04 3.62
CA ARG A 41 7.61 22.46 2.61
C ARG A 41 6.96 21.28 1.92
N TRP A 42 6.95 21.32 0.60
CA TRP A 42 6.44 20.26 -0.27
C TRP A 42 7.56 19.77 -1.18
N LYS A 43 7.68 18.45 -1.37
CA LYS A 43 8.58 17.86 -2.36
C LYS A 43 7.75 17.48 -3.58
N VAL A 44 8.05 18.07 -4.72
CA VAL A 44 7.36 17.75 -5.98
C VAL A 44 8.39 17.06 -6.88
N LYS A 45 8.09 15.83 -7.29
CA LYS A 45 9.01 14.98 -8.07
C LYS A 45 8.60 14.95 -9.53
N THR A 46 9.58 14.78 -10.42
CA THR A 46 9.29 14.56 -11.85
C THR A 46 8.72 13.17 -12.06
N ARG A 47 7.90 13.02 -13.10
CA ARG A 47 7.35 11.71 -13.49
C ARG A 47 8.45 10.72 -13.83
N THR A 48 9.51 11.17 -14.50
CA THR A 48 10.67 10.34 -14.86
C THR A 48 11.37 9.78 -13.63
N TYR A 49 11.56 10.62 -12.60
CA TYR A 49 12.11 10.16 -11.32
C TYR A 49 11.21 9.15 -10.62
N GLU A 50 9.90 9.41 -10.57
CA GLU A 50 8.95 8.47 -9.97
C GLU A 50 8.96 7.13 -10.69
N SER A 51 8.94 7.13 -12.02
CA SER A 51 9.03 5.91 -12.85
C SER A 51 10.34 5.17 -12.64
N LEU A 52 11.48 5.86 -12.59
CA LEU A 52 12.80 5.25 -12.33
C LEU A 52 12.85 4.65 -10.93
N HIS A 53 12.39 5.39 -9.92
CA HIS A 53 12.33 4.89 -8.55
C HIS A 53 11.37 3.69 -8.45
N PHE A 54 10.26 3.73 -9.19
CA PHE A 54 9.33 2.62 -9.27
C PHE A 54 9.96 1.39 -9.94
N TYR A 55 10.67 1.57 -11.04
CA TYR A 55 11.43 0.52 -11.72
C TYR A 55 12.50 -0.11 -10.82
N TRP A 56 13.26 0.70 -10.07
CA TRP A 56 14.19 0.20 -9.06
C TRP A 56 13.48 -0.57 -7.94
N ALA A 57 12.30 -0.11 -7.51
CA ALA A 57 11.48 -0.87 -6.58
C ALA A 57 11.05 -2.20 -7.20
N CYS A 58 10.64 -2.26 -8.48
CA CYS A 58 10.30 -3.51 -9.17
C CYS A 58 11.46 -4.52 -9.25
N LYS A 59 12.72 -4.05 -9.29
CA LYS A 59 13.91 -4.91 -9.21
C LYS A 59 14.15 -5.47 -7.80
N ASN A 60 13.57 -4.87 -6.78
CA ASN A 60 13.63 -5.34 -5.39
C ASN A 60 12.25 -5.86 -4.96
N PRO A 61 12.02 -7.18 -4.94
CA PRO A 61 10.71 -7.76 -4.61
C PRO A 61 10.10 -7.23 -3.31
N THR A 62 10.92 -6.95 -2.29
CA THR A 62 10.44 -6.40 -1.02
C THR A 62 9.98 -4.95 -1.15
N ALA A 63 10.76 -4.10 -1.80
CA ALA A 63 10.39 -2.70 -2.01
C ALA A 63 9.17 -2.57 -2.92
N PHE A 64 9.06 -3.44 -3.92
CA PHE A 64 7.91 -3.54 -4.81
C PHE A 64 6.63 -3.90 -4.04
N LEU A 65 6.65 -4.98 -3.25
CA LEU A 65 5.48 -5.42 -2.48
C LEU A 65 5.02 -4.36 -1.50
N ASN A 66 5.93 -3.71 -0.77
CA ASN A 66 5.57 -2.65 0.17
C ASN A 66 4.85 -1.46 -0.52
N ARG A 67 5.14 -1.20 -1.80
CA ARG A 67 4.45 -0.18 -2.59
C ARG A 67 3.13 -0.67 -3.16
N LEU A 68 3.06 -1.93 -3.56
CA LEU A 68 1.89 -2.51 -4.20
C LEU A 68 0.76 -2.83 -3.21
N VAL A 69 1.11 -3.26 -1.99
CA VAL A 69 0.14 -3.69 -0.96
C VAL A 69 -0.91 -2.63 -0.62
N PRO A 70 -0.56 -1.34 -0.41
CA PRO A 70 -1.57 -0.31 -0.20
C PRO A 70 -2.59 -0.22 -1.35
N PHE A 71 -2.15 -0.42 -2.60
CA PHE A 71 -3.06 -0.43 -3.75
C PHE A 71 -3.91 -1.70 -3.81
N LEU A 72 -3.33 -2.86 -3.49
CA LEU A 72 -4.06 -4.13 -3.40
C LEU A 72 -5.15 -4.12 -2.30
N LEU A 73 -4.92 -3.36 -1.23
CA LEU A 73 -5.89 -3.17 -0.14
C LEU A 73 -6.85 -2.00 -0.40
N SER A 74 -6.58 -1.17 -1.40
CA SER A 74 -7.46 -0.09 -1.84
C SER A 74 -8.51 -0.59 -2.84
N GLU A 75 -9.64 0.12 -2.96
CA GLU A 75 -10.70 -0.21 -3.90
C GLU A 75 -10.48 0.38 -5.31
N SER A 76 -9.34 1.05 -5.56
CA SER A 76 -9.09 1.74 -6.82
C SER A 76 -7.65 1.54 -7.33
N PRO A 77 -7.35 0.37 -7.93
CA PRO A 77 -6.05 0.14 -8.56
C PRO A 77 -5.90 0.86 -9.91
N ALA A 78 -6.98 1.40 -10.47
CA ALA A 78 -7.03 1.98 -11.81
C ALA A 78 -5.95 3.05 -12.03
N ALA A 79 -5.73 3.92 -11.04
CA ALA A 79 -4.71 4.97 -11.13
C ALA A 79 -3.27 4.44 -11.13
N LEU A 80 -3.02 3.27 -10.53
CA LEU A 80 -1.72 2.61 -10.58
C LEU A 80 -1.53 1.94 -11.94
N LEU A 81 -2.50 1.15 -12.40
CA LEU A 81 -2.42 0.41 -13.65
C LEU A 81 -2.43 1.32 -14.88
N ALA A 82 -3.11 2.47 -14.82
CA ALA A 82 -3.04 3.48 -15.88
C ALA A 82 -1.64 4.10 -16.02
N ARG A 83 -0.89 4.19 -14.91
CA ARG A 83 0.48 4.73 -14.92
C ARG A 83 1.54 3.66 -15.20
N HIS A 84 1.26 2.42 -14.81
CA HIS A 84 2.18 1.29 -14.86
C HIS A 84 1.44 0.03 -15.37
N PRO A 85 1.05 0.00 -16.66
CA PRO A 85 0.31 -1.13 -17.24
C PRO A 85 1.11 -2.44 -17.21
N GLU A 86 2.44 -2.38 -17.18
CA GLU A 86 3.34 -3.53 -17.05
C GLU A 86 3.13 -4.31 -15.74
N LEU A 87 2.43 -3.74 -14.77
CA LEU A 87 2.13 -4.38 -13.50
C LEU A 87 0.83 -5.18 -13.51
N ALA A 88 -0.01 -5.05 -14.55
CA ALA A 88 -1.36 -5.60 -14.55
C ALA A 88 -1.38 -7.10 -14.22
N GLU A 89 -0.49 -7.88 -14.83
CA GLU A 89 -0.37 -9.32 -14.58
C GLU A 89 0.05 -9.62 -13.14
N LYS A 90 1.11 -8.97 -12.63
CA LYS A 90 1.58 -9.17 -11.26
C LYS A 90 0.55 -8.73 -10.22
N TYR A 91 -0.10 -7.60 -10.48
CA TYR A 91 -1.19 -7.08 -9.65
C TYR A 91 -2.30 -8.12 -9.56
N GLU A 92 -2.72 -8.68 -10.70
CA GLU A 92 -3.80 -9.65 -10.76
C GLU A 92 -3.47 -10.95 -10.03
N VAL A 93 -2.25 -11.47 -10.20
CA VAL A 93 -1.78 -12.65 -9.45
C VAL A 93 -1.86 -12.42 -7.93
N PHE A 94 -1.37 -11.28 -7.45
CA PHE A 94 -1.42 -10.97 -6.02
C PHE A 94 -2.84 -10.68 -5.54
N ARG A 95 -3.67 -10.02 -6.35
CA ARG A 95 -5.07 -9.77 -6.04
C ARG A 95 -5.81 -11.08 -5.81
N LEU A 96 -5.69 -12.04 -6.73
CA LEU A 96 -6.32 -13.35 -6.60
C LEU A 96 -5.86 -14.10 -5.34
N LYS A 97 -4.53 -14.11 -5.07
CA LYS A 97 -3.99 -14.69 -3.84
C LYS A 97 -4.57 -14.03 -2.58
N LEU A 98 -4.74 -12.71 -2.58
CA LEU A 98 -5.28 -11.98 -1.43
C LEU A 98 -6.78 -12.14 -1.26
N ASP A 99 -7.53 -12.20 -2.35
CA ASP A 99 -8.97 -12.44 -2.30
C ASP A 99 -9.27 -13.83 -1.74
N GLU A 100 -8.49 -14.84 -2.13
CA GLU A 100 -8.58 -16.19 -1.57
C GLU A 100 -8.27 -16.20 -0.06
N ALA A 101 -7.18 -15.53 0.34
CA ALA A 101 -6.78 -15.46 1.74
C ALA A 101 -7.79 -14.67 2.59
N ARG A 102 -8.38 -13.61 2.03
CA ARG A 102 -9.45 -12.83 2.65
C ARG A 102 -10.70 -13.68 2.81
N ARG A 103 -11.12 -14.41 1.78
CA ARG A 103 -12.26 -15.33 1.86
C ARG A 103 -12.04 -16.36 2.98
N THR A 104 -10.89 -17.01 2.97
CA THR A 104 -10.50 -17.99 4.01
C THR A 104 -10.55 -17.36 5.41
N LEU A 105 -10.01 -16.16 5.59
CA LEU A 105 -10.05 -15.45 6.87
C LEU A 105 -11.49 -15.24 7.39
N PHE A 106 -12.40 -14.81 6.51
CA PHE A 106 -13.79 -14.53 6.89
C PHE A 106 -14.56 -15.82 7.18
N GLU A 107 -14.33 -16.88 6.40
CA GLU A 107 -14.90 -18.21 6.67
C GLU A 107 -14.42 -18.78 8.01
N VAL A 108 -13.12 -18.67 8.31
CA VAL A 108 -12.57 -19.11 9.58
C VAL A 108 -13.17 -18.30 10.72
N TRP A 109 -13.29 -16.98 10.59
CA TRP A 109 -13.95 -16.15 11.60
C TRP A 109 -15.40 -16.57 11.84
N ALA A 110 -16.19 -16.74 10.78
CA ALA A 110 -17.59 -17.16 10.89
C ALA A 110 -17.76 -18.49 11.63
N LYS A 111 -16.83 -19.44 11.44
CA LYS A 111 -16.82 -20.76 12.11
C LYS A 111 -16.30 -20.73 13.55
N THR A 112 -15.55 -19.69 13.94
CA THR A 112 -14.80 -19.67 15.21
C THR A 112 -15.19 -18.57 16.17
N LYS A 113 -15.95 -17.57 15.74
CA LYS A 113 -16.31 -16.40 16.56
C LYS A 113 -17.04 -16.76 17.86
N ASP A 114 -17.85 -17.83 17.84
CA ASP A 114 -18.69 -18.26 18.97
C ASP A 114 -17.99 -19.34 19.84
N ILE A 115 -16.71 -19.65 19.59
CA ILE A 115 -15.95 -20.56 20.46
C ILE A 115 -15.60 -19.83 21.75
N ASP A 116 -16.10 -20.28 22.90
CA ASP A 116 -15.80 -19.66 24.19
C ASP A 116 -14.39 -19.97 24.70
N ASP A 117 -13.96 -21.23 24.56
CA ASP A 117 -12.64 -21.67 25.05
C ASP A 117 -11.49 -21.07 24.23
N GLN A 118 -10.64 -20.30 24.91
CA GLN A 118 -9.54 -19.58 24.29
C GLN A 118 -8.48 -20.52 23.67
N LYS A 119 -8.24 -21.70 24.26
CA LYS A 119 -7.26 -22.67 23.76
C LYS A 119 -7.77 -23.34 22.49
N VAL A 120 -9.04 -23.73 22.48
CA VAL A 120 -9.73 -24.30 21.30
C VAL A 120 -9.75 -23.26 20.18
N PHE A 121 -10.12 -22.02 20.48
CA PHE A 121 -10.09 -20.92 19.50
C PHE A 121 -8.69 -20.76 18.89
N ALA A 122 -7.67 -20.61 19.75
CA ALA A 122 -6.29 -20.38 19.30
C ALA A 122 -5.76 -21.51 18.42
N LYS A 123 -6.02 -22.77 18.79
CA LYS A 123 -5.61 -23.94 18.02
C LYS A 123 -6.26 -23.96 16.64
N THR A 124 -7.56 -23.68 16.57
CA THR A 124 -8.33 -23.68 15.31
C THR A 124 -7.87 -22.58 14.36
N VAL A 125 -7.75 -21.33 14.83
CA VAL A 125 -7.43 -20.20 13.94
C VAL A 125 -5.98 -20.22 13.46
N THR A 126 -5.03 -20.69 14.29
CA THR A 126 -3.60 -20.72 13.93
C THR A 126 -3.32 -21.71 12.80
N ALA A 127 -4.04 -22.83 12.78
CA ALA A 127 -3.92 -23.83 11.71
C ALA A 127 -4.67 -23.43 10.43
N ALA A 128 -5.72 -22.62 10.54
CA ALA A 128 -6.66 -22.38 9.44
C ALA A 128 -6.35 -21.14 8.59
N THR A 129 -5.65 -20.13 9.11
CA THR A 129 -5.29 -18.93 8.33
C THR A 129 -3.95 -18.32 8.74
N PRO A 130 -3.14 -17.84 7.77
CA PRO A 130 -1.92 -17.07 8.07
C PRO A 130 -2.24 -15.70 8.70
N PHE A 131 -3.50 -15.25 8.64
CA PHE A 131 -3.96 -13.98 9.20
C PHE A 131 -4.61 -14.12 10.58
N ASN A 132 -4.29 -15.19 11.33
CA ASN A 132 -4.82 -15.43 12.67
C ASN A 132 -4.62 -14.25 13.64
N ALA A 133 -3.56 -13.45 13.48
CA ALA A 133 -3.32 -12.25 14.27
C ALA A 133 -4.49 -11.24 14.22
N LEU A 134 -5.17 -11.13 13.07
CA LEU A 134 -6.35 -10.27 12.93
C LEU A 134 -7.53 -10.81 13.75
N LEU A 135 -7.72 -12.13 13.79
CA LEU A 135 -8.76 -12.77 14.57
C LEU A 135 -8.52 -12.62 16.08
N PHE A 136 -7.27 -12.76 16.52
CA PHE A 136 -6.90 -12.48 17.91
C PHE A 136 -7.11 -11.02 18.29
N GLN A 137 -6.77 -10.08 17.41
CA GLN A 137 -7.03 -8.66 17.66
C GLN A 137 -8.53 -8.35 17.70
N LEU A 138 -9.34 -8.96 16.82
CA LEU A 138 -10.79 -8.77 16.78
C LEU A 138 -11.46 -9.31 18.06
N ARG A 139 -11.03 -10.48 18.54
CA ARG A 139 -11.56 -11.10 19.78
C ARG A 139 -11.26 -10.30 21.05
N LYS A 140 -10.26 -9.40 21.02
CA LYS A 140 -9.98 -8.47 22.13
C LYS A 140 -10.96 -7.30 22.21
N LEU A 141 -11.77 -7.08 21.17
CA LEU A 141 -12.81 -6.06 21.19
C LEU A 141 -14.03 -6.52 22.00
N PRO A 142 -14.85 -5.59 22.52
CA PRO A 142 -16.14 -5.92 23.12
C PRO A 142 -17.00 -6.78 22.16
N PRO A 143 -17.84 -7.72 22.65
CA PRO A 143 -18.64 -8.60 21.78
C PRO A 143 -19.47 -7.85 20.73
N ALA A 144 -20.05 -6.71 21.08
CA ALA A 144 -20.82 -5.86 20.15
C ALA A 144 -19.98 -5.30 18.98
N GLU A 145 -18.66 -5.23 19.14
CA GLU A 145 -17.70 -4.79 18.13
C GLU A 145 -17.04 -5.93 17.36
N GLN A 146 -17.26 -7.19 17.75
CA GLN A 146 -16.75 -8.37 17.04
C GLN A 146 -17.61 -8.63 15.80
N THR A 147 -17.54 -7.72 14.84
CA THR A 147 -18.37 -7.67 13.64
C THR A 147 -17.53 -7.88 12.38
N GLU A 148 -18.20 -8.33 11.33
CA GLU A 148 -17.58 -8.49 10.01
C GLU A 148 -17.00 -7.17 9.48
N ARG A 149 -17.73 -6.07 9.73
CA ARG A 149 -17.29 -4.72 9.37
C ARG A 149 -15.96 -4.35 10.03
N ASN A 150 -15.78 -4.71 11.30
CA ASN A 150 -14.51 -4.44 11.99
C ASN A 150 -13.39 -5.35 11.48
N LEU A 151 -13.68 -6.62 11.16
CA LEU A 151 -12.71 -7.49 10.50
C LEU A 151 -12.27 -6.94 9.13
N GLN A 152 -13.22 -6.47 8.30
CA GLN A 152 -12.93 -5.83 7.02
C GLN A 152 -12.06 -4.58 7.19
N ARG A 153 -12.35 -3.75 8.20
CA ARG A 153 -11.55 -2.56 8.51
C ARG A 153 -10.12 -2.92 8.93
N MET A 154 -9.96 -4.00 9.71
CA MET A 154 -8.65 -4.48 10.14
C MET A 154 -7.86 -5.07 8.98
N TRP A 155 -8.51 -5.84 8.10
CA TRP A 155 -7.92 -6.34 6.86
C TRP A 155 -7.32 -5.22 6.01
N ARG A 156 -8.07 -4.13 5.78
CA ARG A 156 -7.58 -2.96 5.02
C ARG A 156 -6.37 -2.27 5.65
N LYS A 157 -6.15 -2.44 6.96
CA LYS A 157 -5.01 -1.87 7.70
C LYS A 157 -3.87 -2.89 7.90
N ALA A 158 -4.01 -4.10 7.38
CA ALA A 158 -3.08 -5.21 7.63
C ALA A 158 -1.87 -5.21 6.66
N GLU A 159 -1.41 -4.03 6.21
CA GLU A 159 -0.35 -3.91 5.19
C GLU A 159 0.88 -4.76 5.50
N GLY A 160 1.37 -4.72 6.75
CA GLY A 160 2.54 -5.49 7.17
C GLY A 160 2.34 -7.00 7.12
N LEU A 161 1.15 -7.50 7.49
CA LEU A 161 0.82 -8.93 7.44
C LEU A 161 0.67 -9.40 6.00
N VAL A 162 0.01 -8.59 5.17
CA VAL A 162 -0.20 -8.85 3.74
C VAL A 162 1.14 -8.88 2.99
N ALA A 163 2.02 -7.90 3.25
CA ALA A 163 3.36 -7.87 2.68
C ALA A 163 4.20 -9.09 3.11
N LYS A 164 4.05 -9.58 4.33
CA LYS A 164 4.71 -10.81 4.79
C LYS A 164 4.15 -12.06 4.09
N PHE A 165 2.83 -12.16 3.97
CA PHE A 165 2.16 -13.27 3.31
C PHE A 165 2.60 -13.41 1.84
N LEU A 166 2.61 -12.31 1.09
CA LEU A 166 3.02 -12.31 -0.32
C LEU A 166 4.52 -12.56 -0.56
N LYS A 167 5.37 -12.47 0.48
CA LYS A 167 6.79 -12.84 0.39
C LYS A 167 7.05 -14.32 0.60
N LEU A 168 6.15 -15.02 1.29
CA LEU A 168 6.35 -16.39 1.75
C LEU A 168 5.81 -17.46 0.78
N GLY A 169 5.10 -17.07 -0.29
CA GLY A 169 4.58 -18.00 -1.29
C GLY A 169 4.39 -17.39 -2.66
#